data_AF-A0A553KTC9-F1
#
_entry.id   AF-A0A553KTC9-F1
#
_cell.length_a   1.000
_cell.length_b   1.000
_cell.length_c   1.000
_cell.angle_alpha   90.00
_cell.angle_beta   90.00
_cell.angle_gamma   90.00
#
_symmetry.space_group_name_H-M   'P 1'
#
loop_
_entity.id
_entity.type
_entity.pdbx_description
1 polymer ?
#
loop_
_entity_poly.entity_id
_entity_poly.type
_entity_poly.pdbx_seq_one_letter_code
_entity_poly.pdbx_strand_id
1 'polypeptide(L)'
;MIKQKVREKFLEAYKLNVSWEDVNDDQVLFGPDSPYGLDSMDVLMFINLIKKEFDLDIGAVNTDTFKTINSIVAFIEKQKGMQLSK
;
A
#
# COMPACT_ATOMS: atom_id res chain seq x y z
N MET A 1 10.17 -9.11 -4.43
CA MET A 1 8.95 -9.61 -3.74
C MET A 1 7.96 -8.45 -3.63
N ILE A 2 6.67 -8.63 -3.96
CA ILE A 2 5.67 -7.52 -3.97
C ILE A 2 5.65 -6.79 -2.62
N LYS A 3 5.66 -7.56 -1.51
CA LYS A 3 5.69 -7.05 -0.13
C LYS A 3 6.84 -6.07 0.14
N GLN A 4 8.07 -6.46 -0.16
CA GLN A 4 9.25 -5.58 0.00
C GLN A 4 9.06 -4.28 -0.80
N LYS A 5 8.62 -4.40 -2.06
CA LYS A 5 8.43 -3.24 -2.93
C LYS A 5 7.34 -2.28 -2.41
N VAL A 6 6.27 -2.81 -1.82
CA VAL A 6 5.22 -1.99 -1.18
C VAL A 6 5.80 -1.21 0.01
N ARG A 7 6.60 -1.87 0.86
CA ARG A 7 7.25 -1.21 2.00
C ARG A 7 8.21 -0.11 1.56
N GLU A 8 9.08 -0.41 0.60
CA GLU A 8 10.02 0.58 0.05
C GLU A 8 9.28 1.79 -0.52
N LYS A 9 8.21 1.57 -1.29
CA LYS A 9 7.40 2.64 -1.86
C LYS A 9 6.65 3.46 -0.82
N PHE A 10 6.18 2.82 0.25
CA PHE A 10 5.57 3.51 1.39
C PHE A 10 6.57 4.46 2.05
N LEU A 11 7.76 3.96 2.39
CA LEU A 11 8.81 4.75 3.01
C LEU A 11 9.29 5.90 2.12
N GLU A 12 9.48 5.63 0.83
CA GLU A 12 9.88 6.62 -0.18
C GLU A 12 8.84 7.72 -0.32
N ALA A 13 7.56 7.36 -0.46
CA ALA A 13 6.47 8.32 -0.69
C ALA A 13 6.33 9.33 0.46
N TYR A 14 6.53 8.88 1.70
CA TYR A 14 6.34 9.70 2.90
C TYR A 14 7.66 10.13 3.56
N LYS A 15 8.80 9.86 2.92
CA LYS A 15 10.14 10.23 3.39
C LYS A 15 10.40 9.75 4.83
N LEU A 16 9.93 8.56 5.15
CA LEU A 16 10.05 7.98 6.49
C LEU A 16 11.47 7.45 6.69
N ASN A 17 12.09 7.84 7.81
CA ASN A 17 13.46 7.47 8.14
C ASN A 17 13.50 6.20 9.00
N VAL A 18 12.94 5.09 8.49
CA VAL A 18 12.97 3.76 9.10
C VAL A 18 13.33 2.71 8.07
N SER A 19 13.85 1.55 8.47
CA SER A 19 14.12 0.47 7.52
C SER A 19 12.81 -0.18 7.05
N TRP A 20 12.79 -0.69 5.83
CA TRP A 20 11.64 -1.46 5.32
C TRP A 20 11.42 -2.74 6.15
N GLU A 21 12.45 -3.25 6.82
CA GLU A 21 12.37 -4.42 7.71
C GLU A 21 11.56 -4.12 8.98
N ASP A 22 11.55 -2.87 9.43
CA ASP A 22 10.87 -2.41 10.65
C ASP A 22 9.38 -2.13 10.42
N VAL A 23 8.93 -2.10 9.16
CA VAL A 23 7.51 -1.94 8.81
C VAL A 23 6.82 -3.29 8.95
N ASN A 24 6.02 -3.46 10.01
CA ASN A 24 5.31 -4.70 10.27
C ASN A 24 4.17 -4.89 9.26
N ASP A 25 3.93 -6.15 8.88
CA ASP A 25 2.97 -6.52 7.86
C ASP A 25 1.50 -6.20 8.21
N ASP A 26 1.15 -6.29 9.50
CA ASP A 26 -0.20 -6.08 10.02
C ASP A 26 -0.35 -4.72 10.73
N GLN A 27 0.69 -3.89 10.69
CA GLN A 27 0.66 -2.55 11.24
C GLN A 27 -0.24 -1.64 10.42
N VAL A 28 -1.04 -0.84 11.14
CA VAL A 28 -1.84 0.22 10.55
C VAL A 28 -0.91 1.30 10.04
N LEU A 29 -0.98 1.58 8.73
CA LEU A 29 -0.08 2.53 8.06
C LEU A 29 -0.60 3.96 8.11
N PHE A 30 -1.91 4.15 8.22
CA PHE A 30 -2.58 5.45 8.14
C PHE A 30 -3.65 5.62 9.23
N GLY A 31 -3.90 6.85 9.64
CA GLY A 31 -4.88 7.23 10.64
C GLY A 31 -4.32 7.29 12.06
N PRO A 32 -5.20 7.51 13.06
CA PRO A 32 -4.80 7.76 14.45
C PRO A 32 -4.00 6.62 15.10
N ASP A 33 -4.21 5.38 14.65
CA ASP A 33 -3.53 4.18 15.19
C ASP A 33 -2.19 3.89 14.49
N SER A 34 -1.82 4.69 13.48
CA SER A 34 -0.54 4.58 12.79
C SER A 34 0.57 5.34 13.51
N PRO A 35 1.78 4.76 13.68
CA PRO A 35 2.91 5.49 14.25
C PRO A 35 3.55 6.48 13.25
N TYR A 36 3.14 6.47 11.99
CA TYR A 36 3.79 7.24 10.93
C TYR A 36 3.27 8.67 10.78
N GLY A 37 2.21 9.03 11.53
CA GLY A 37 1.61 10.37 11.49
C GLY A 37 0.93 10.70 10.16
N LEU A 38 0.52 9.67 9.41
CA LEU A 38 -0.16 9.80 8.12
C LEU A 38 -1.67 9.72 8.29
N ASP A 39 -2.42 10.49 7.51
CA ASP A 39 -3.87 10.59 7.62
C ASP A 39 -4.62 9.91 6.47
N SER A 40 -5.95 10.12 6.40
CA SER A 40 -6.80 9.55 5.37
C SER A 40 -6.52 10.08 3.96
N MET A 41 -6.02 11.30 3.82
CA MET A 41 -5.66 11.88 2.52
C MET A 41 -4.39 11.23 1.99
N ASP A 42 -3.45 10.89 2.86
CA ASP A 42 -2.25 10.14 2.50
C ASP A 42 -2.59 8.78 1.89
N VAL A 43 -3.56 8.05 2.45
CA VAL A 43 -4.01 6.76 1.89
C VAL A 43 -4.35 6.86 0.41
N LEU A 44 -5.09 7.92 0.01
CA LEU A 44 -5.53 8.12 -1.36
C LEU A 44 -4.34 8.37 -2.30
N MET A 45 -3.34 9.12 -1.83
CA MET A 45 -2.09 9.32 -2.59
C MET A 45 -1.34 8.00 -2.75
N PHE A 46 -1.27 7.18 -1.69
CA PHE A 46 -0.60 5.88 -1.76
C PHE A 46 -1.30 4.91 -2.71
N ILE A 47 -2.63 4.87 -2.69
CA ILE A 47 -3.43 4.07 -3.64
C ILE A 47 -3.05 4.43 -5.08
N ASN A 48 -2.98 5.72 -5.39
CA ASN A 48 -2.61 6.19 -6.73
C ASN A 48 -1.16 5.86 -7.10
N LEU A 49 -0.24 5.89 -6.14
CA LEU A 49 1.15 5.46 -6.33
C LEU A 49 1.21 3.96 -6.68
N ILE A 50 0.57 3.11 -5.88
CA ILE A 50 0.55 1.66 -6.07
C ILE A 50 -0.13 1.27 -7.39
N LYS A 51 -1.22 1.96 -7.76
CA LYS A 51 -1.86 1.83 -9.08
C LYS A 51 -0.86 1.96 -10.22
N LYS A 52 -0.08 3.04 -10.20
CA LYS A 52 0.91 3.35 -11.24
C LYS A 52 2.09 2.39 -11.19
N GLU A 53 2.61 2.09 -9.99
CA GLU A 53 3.80 1.25 -9.82
C GLU A 53 3.61 -0.20 -10.25
N PHE A 54 2.38 -0.70 -10.17
CA PHE A 54 2.04 -2.09 -10.49
C PHE A 54 1.16 -2.23 -11.75
N ASP A 55 0.94 -1.13 -12.49
CA ASP A 55 0.10 -1.06 -13.69
C ASP A 55 -1.29 -1.70 -13.50
N LEU A 56 -1.94 -1.31 -12.39
CA LEU A 56 -3.23 -1.89 -12.00
C LEU A 56 -4.37 -1.06 -12.56
N ASP A 57 -5.21 -1.68 -13.40
CA ASP A 57 -6.47 -1.11 -13.84
C ASP A 57 -7.55 -1.34 -12.76
N ILE A 58 -7.70 -0.35 -11.88
CA ILE A 58 -8.60 -0.45 -10.74
C ILE A 58 -9.63 0.68 -10.78
N GLY A 59 -10.90 0.29 -10.67
CA GLY A 59 -12.00 1.21 -10.39
C GLY A 59 -11.94 1.84 -8.99
N ALA A 60 -13.10 2.09 -8.38
CA ALA A 60 -13.17 2.64 -7.04
C ALA A 60 -12.50 1.68 -6.01
N VAL A 61 -11.48 2.18 -5.31
CA VAL A 61 -10.79 1.46 -4.23
C VAL A 61 -11.25 2.04 -2.90
N ASN A 62 -11.68 1.19 -1.98
CA ASN A 62 -11.93 1.61 -0.61
C ASN A 62 -10.59 1.76 0.12
N THR A 63 -10.39 2.91 0.78
CA THR A 63 -9.24 3.20 1.67
C THR A 63 -9.05 2.14 2.74
N ASP A 64 -10.12 1.46 3.19
CA ASP A 64 -10.04 0.34 4.12
C ASP A 64 -9.20 -0.84 3.62
N THR A 65 -9.06 -0.99 2.30
CA THR A 65 -8.22 -2.03 1.68
C THR A 65 -6.73 -1.72 1.83
N PHE A 66 -6.39 -0.45 2.09
CA PHE A 66 -5.01 0.05 2.16
C PHE A 66 -4.58 0.37 3.60
N LYS A 67 -5.01 -0.45 4.56
CA LYS A 67 -4.68 -0.27 5.99
C LYS A 67 -3.32 -0.83 6.40
N THR A 68 -2.92 -1.97 5.84
CA THR A 68 -1.71 -2.70 6.23
C THR A 68 -0.95 -3.20 4.99
N ILE A 69 0.33 -3.55 5.14
CA ILE A 69 1.13 -4.08 4.04
C ILE A 69 0.51 -5.38 3.50
N ASN A 70 0.07 -6.30 4.37
CA ASN A 70 -0.59 -7.54 3.95
C ASN A 70 -1.85 -7.28 3.11
N SER A 71 -2.69 -6.33 3.53
CA SER A 71 -3.92 -5.97 2.81
C SER A 71 -3.61 -5.43 1.41
N ILE A 72 -2.57 -4.60 1.29
CA ILE A 72 -2.15 -4.00 0.02
C ILE A 72 -1.56 -5.07 -0.91
N VAL A 73 -0.72 -5.97 -0.39
CA VAL A 73 -0.14 -7.07 -1.18
C VAL A 73 -1.24 -8.00 -1.69
N ALA A 74 -2.16 -8.43 -0.83
CA ALA A 74 -3.29 -9.27 -1.21
C ALA A 74 -4.15 -8.62 -2.29
N PHE A 75 -4.34 -7.30 -2.18
CA PHE A 75 -5.04 -6.52 -3.19
C PHE A 75 -4.32 -6.51 -4.54
N ILE A 76 -3.00 -6.25 -4.58
CA ILE A 76 -2.19 -6.26 -5.80
C ILE A 76 -2.24 -7.64 -6.48
N GLU A 77 -2.04 -8.70 -5.71
CA GLU A 77 -2.03 -10.08 -6.22
C GLU A 77 -3.38 -10.46 -6.81
N LYS A 78 -4.48 -10.10 -6.14
CA LYS A 78 -5.84 -10.32 -6.65
C LYS A 78 -6.06 -9.61 -7.99
N GLN A 79 -5.64 -8.35 -8.13
CA GLN A 79 -5.80 -7.60 -9.38
C GLN A 79 -4.98 -8.22 -10.53
N LYS A 80 -3.72 -8.58 -10.25
CA LYS A 80 -2.87 -9.25 -11.26
C LYS A 80 -3.43 -10.59 -11.71
N GLY A 81 -3.98 -11.39 -10.79
CA GLY A 81 -4.66 -12.64 -11.13
C GLY A 81 -5.88 -12.44 -12.03
N MET A 82 -6.68 -11.40 -11.78
CA MET A 82 -7.83 -11.05 -12.64
C MET A 82 -7.40 -10.54 -14.03
N GLN A 83 -6.32 -9.79 -14.13
CA GLN A 83 -5.79 -9.30 -15.41
C GLN A 83 -5.27 -10.43 -16.30
N LEU A 84 -4.62 -11.44 -15.72
CA LEU A 84 -4.11 -12.62 -16.45
C LEU A 84 -5.22 -13.58 -16.92
N SER A 85 -6.44 -13.42 -16.40
CA SER A 85 -7.60 -14.24 -16.75
C SER A 85 -8.47 -13.61 -17.85
N LYS A 86 -8.09 -12.43 -18.36
CA LYS A 86 -8.76 -11.72 -19.46
C LYS A 86 -7.94 -11.85 -20.74
#